data_AF-A0A6P7X0X2-F1
#
_entry.id   AF-A0A6P7X0X2-F1
#
_cell.length_a   1.000
_cell.length_b   1.000
_cell.length_c   1.000
_cell.angle_alpha   90.00
_cell.angle_beta   90.00
_cell.angle_gamma   90.00
#
_symmetry.space_group_name_H-M   'P 1'
#
loop_
_entity.id
_entity.type
_entity.pdbx_description
1 polymer ?
#
loop_
_entity_poly.entity_id
_entity_poly.type
_entity_poly.pdbx_seq_one_letter_code
_entity_poly.pdbx_strand_id
1 'polypeptide(L)'
;MSLARKMLQEQKRYTKRTEEIRIGKAENKRFEKLLHEAQWKEDIKDVVYNQIQQKKDQQLKHELQMTNREMVMVRRAALQQLLSLDYQQHRHDLNCMGTTFYVQRL
;
A
#
# COMPACT_ATOMS: atom_id res chain seq x y z
N MET A 1 -30.04 -31.20 63.51
CA MET A 1 -28.70 -31.04 62.89
C MET A 1 -27.86 -30.11 63.77
N SER A 2 -26.68 -30.54 64.24
CA SER A 2 -25.84 -29.70 65.11
C SER A 2 -25.30 -28.47 64.36
N LEU A 3 -25.13 -27.36 65.08
CA LEU A 3 -24.61 -26.10 64.56
C LEU A 3 -23.28 -26.27 63.80
N ALA A 4 -22.41 -27.15 64.30
CA ALA A 4 -21.14 -27.49 63.67
C ALA A 4 -21.30 -28.06 62.25
N ARG A 5 -22.34 -28.85 61.97
CA ARG A 5 -22.58 -29.39 60.62
C ARG A 5 -23.05 -28.31 59.64
N LYS A 6 -23.83 -27.34 60.10
CA LYS A 6 -24.27 -26.20 59.28
C LYS A 6 -23.09 -25.30 58.92
N MET A 7 -22.26 -24.96 59.91
CA MET A 7 -21.02 -24.19 59.72
C MET A 7 -20.08 -24.86 58.71
N LEU A 8 -19.87 -26.17 58.82
CA LEU A 8 -19.02 -26.93 57.90
C LEU A 8 -19.58 -26.93 56.46
N GLN A 9 -20.90 -26.99 56.31
CA GLN A 9 -21.54 -26.97 54.99
C GLN A 9 -21.46 -25.59 54.34
N GLU A 10 -21.60 -24.52 55.11
CA GLU A 10 -21.39 -23.14 54.64
C GLU A 10 -19.95 -22.89 54.24
N GLN A 11 -18.98 -23.36 55.03
CA GLN A 11 -17.57 -23.27 54.68
C GLN A 11 -17.27 -23.99 53.36
N LYS A 12 -17.79 -25.20 53.14
CA LYS A 12 -17.64 -25.93 51.87
C LYS A 12 -18.24 -25.17 50.69
N ARG A 13 -19.39 -24.53 50.88
CA ARG A 13 -20.03 -23.70 49.84
C ARG A 13 -19.20 -22.47 49.51
N TYR A 14 -18.66 -21.80 50.54
CA TYR A 14 -17.77 -20.66 50.37
C TYR A 14 -16.51 -21.05 49.60
N THR A 15 -15.82 -22.11 50.03
CA THR A 15 -14.60 -22.60 49.37
C THR A 15 -14.86 -22.99 47.91
N LYS A 16 -15.99 -23.65 47.63
CA LYS A 16 -16.38 -23.99 46.26
C LYS A 16 -16.59 -22.74 45.41
N ARG A 17 -17.34 -21.75 45.91
CA ARG A 17 -17.58 -20.48 45.20
C ARG A 17 -16.29 -19.69 44.97
N THR A 18 -15.38 -19.65 45.95
CA THR A 18 -14.08 -18.98 45.77
C THR A 18 -13.22 -19.66 44.71
N GLU A 19 -13.27 -20.99 44.63
CA GLU A 19 -12.54 -21.75 43.63
C GLU A 19 -13.13 -21.54 42.22
N GLU A 20 -14.46 -21.55 42.08
CA GLU A 20 -15.15 -21.22 40.83
C GLU A 20 -14.78 -19.82 40.33
N ILE A 21 -14.74 -18.83 41.23
CA ILE A 21 -14.30 -17.46 40.88
C ILE A 21 -12.83 -17.44 40.45
N ARG A 22 -11.96 -18.20 41.12
CA ARG A 22 -10.54 -18.28 40.77
C ARG A 22 -10.33 -18.90 39.39
N ILE A 23 -11.04 -19.99 39.09
CA ILE A 23 -11.01 -20.66 37.79
C ILE A 23 -11.52 -19.71 36.70
N GLY A 24 -12.68 -19.08 36.93
CA GLY A 24 -13.24 -18.12 35.97
C GLY A 24 -12.32 -16.93 35.69
N LYS A 25 -11.62 -16.40 36.71
CA LYS A 25 -10.60 -15.34 36.52
C LYS A 25 -9.40 -15.84 35.69
N ALA A 26 -8.95 -17.06 35.93
CA ALA A 26 -7.85 -17.66 35.17
C ALA A 26 -8.25 -17.89 33.70
N GLU A 27 -9.47 -18.33 33.45
CA GLU A 27 -10.04 -18.50 32.11
C GLU A 27 -10.20 -17.16 31.39
N ASN A 28 -10.77 -16.15 32.04
CA ASN A 28 -10.88 -14.80 31.46
C ASN A 28 -9.50 -14.25 31.05
N LYS A 29 -8.49 -14.41 31.90
CA LYS A 29 -7.13 -13.97 31.57
C LYS A 29 -6.54 -14.73 30.37
N ARG A 30 -6.89 -16.01 30.20
CA ARG A 30 -6.51 -16.78 29.00
C ARG A 30 -7.23 -16.26 27.76
N PHE A 31 -8.52 -15.96 27.85
CA PHE A 31 -9.29 -15.41 26.74
C PHE A 31 -8.80 -14.03 26.31
N GLU A 32 -8.48 -13.13 27.25
CA GLU A 32 -7.89 -11.82 26.94
C GLU A 32 -6.59 -11.95 26.17
N LYS A 33 -5.71 -12.89 26.59
CA LYS A 33 -4.45 -13.15 25.90
C LYS A 33 -4.68 -13.67 24.48
N LEU A 34 -5.60 -14.62 24.30
CA LEU A 34 -5.95 -15.16 22.99
C LEU A 34 -6.54 -14.08 22.07
N LEU A 35 -7.40 -13.22 22.61
CA LEU A 35 -7.99 -12.11 21.87
C LEU A 35 -6.91 -11.15 21.37
N HIS A 36 -5.98 -10.76 22.26
CA HIS A 36 -4.86 -9.90 21.89
C HIS A 36 -3.96 -10.55 20.83
N GLU A 37 -3.68 -11.85 20.94
CA GLU A 37 -2.92 -12.58 19.92
C GLU A 37 -3.64 -12.65 18.58
N ALA A 38 -4.97 -12.80 18.58
CA ALA A 38 -5.78 -12.80 17.36
C ALA A 38 -5.79 -11.43 16.69
N GLN A 39 -6.03 -10.36 17.46
CA GLN A 39 -6.00 -8.97 17.00
C GLN A 39 -4.63 -8.64 16.39
N TRP A 40 -3.54 -8.94 17.08
CA TRP A 40 -2.20 -8.69 16.57
C TRP A 40 -1.92 -9.40 15.23
N LYS A 41 -2.42 -10.63 15.06
CA LYS A 41 -2.29 -11.36 13.78
C LYS A 41 -3.09 -10.71 12.66
N GLU A 42 -4.26 -10.15 12.97
CA GLU A 42 -5.09 -9.42 12.02
C GLU A 42 -4.42 -8.11 11.61
N ASP A 43 -3.95 -7.33 12.58
CA ASP A 43 -3.19 -6.10 12.35
C ASP A 43 -1.95 -6.33 11.47
N ILE A 44 -1.21 -7.43 11.71
CA ILE A 44 -0.06 -7.77 10.85
C ILE A 44 -0.50 -8.03 9.41
N LYS A 45 -1.61 -8.74 9.19
CA LYS A 45 -2.09 -9.01 7.83
C LYS A 45 -2.41 -7.71 7.11
N ASP A 46 -3.05 -6.76 7.80
CA ASP A 46 -3.39 -5.46 7.24
C ASP A 46 -2.15 -4.63 6.94
N VAL A 47 -1.18 -4.60 7.87
CA VAL A 47 0.10 -3.90 7.66
C VAL A 47 0.85 -4.49 6.46
N VAL A 48 0.96 -5.81 6.37
CA VAL A 48 1.65 -6.48 5.26
C VAL A 48 0.90 -6.25 3.95
N TYR A 49 -0.42 -6.37 3.94
CA TYR A 49 -1.24 -6.10 2.77
C TYR A 49 -1.05 -4.66 2.27
N ASN A 50 -1.13 -3.68 3.16
CA ASN A 50 -0.93 -2.27 2.84
C ASN A 50 0.48 -2.01 2.29
N GLN A 51 1.51 -2.63 2.86
CA GLN A 51 2.88 -2.52 2.34
C GLN A 51 3.02 -3.10 0.93
N ILE A 52 2.37 -4.24 0.67
CA ILE A 52 2.37 -4.86 -0.67
C ILE A 52 1.68 -3.93 -1.67
N GLN A 53 0.52 -3.36 -1.33
CA GLN A 53 -0.19 -2.43 -2.21
C GLN A 53 0.65 -1.18 -2.49
N GLN A 54 1.22 -0.56 -1.46
CA GLN A 54 2.09 0.59 -1.63
C GLN A 54 3.29 0.31 -2.54
N LYS A 55 3.93 -0.85 -2.40
CA LYS A 55 5.04 -1.25 -3.29
C LYS A 55 4.56 -1.44 -4.73
N LYS A 56 3.41 -2.06 -4.94
CA LYS A 56 2.81 -2.23 -6.28
C LYS A 56 2.49 -0.88 -6.93
N ASP A 57 1.88 0.04 -6.19
CA ASP A 57 1.55 1.37 -6.68
C ASP A 57 2.80 2.17 -7.04
N GLN A 58 3.86 2.06 -6.23
CA GLN A 58 5.15 2.69 -6.53
C GLN A 58 5.80 2.11 -7.78
N GLN A 59 5.77 0.79 -7.97
CA GLN A 59 6.26 0.12 -9.17
C GLN A 59 5.47 0.57 -10.40
N LEU A 60 4.14 0.52 -10.34
CA LEU A 60 3.28 0.94 -11.45
C LEU A 60 3.52 2.41 -11.81
N LYS A 61 3.65 3.29 -10.82
CA LYS A 61 3.94 4.72 -11.05
C LYS A 61 5.29 4.90 -11.74
N HIS A 62 6.30 4.13 -11.35
CA HIS A 62 7.62 4.19 -11.98
C HIS A 62 7.57 3.69 -13.43
N GLU A 63 6.92 2.56 -13.69
CA GLU A 63 6.75 2.00 -15.04
C GLU A 63 5.99 2.96 -15.97
N LEU A 64 4.94 3.61 -15.46
CA LEU A 64 4.18 4.62 -16.20
C LEU A 64 5.05 5.85 -16.53
N GLN A 65 5.88 6.31 -15.59
CA GLN A 65 6.78 7.43 -15.84
C GLN A 65 7.82 7.10 -16.91
N MET A 66 8.40 5.90 -16.87
CA MET A 66 9.36 5.44 -17.87
C MET A 66 8.72 5.30 -19.25
N THR A 67 7.56 4.63 -19.32
CA THR A 67 6.79 4.48 -20.57
C THR A 67 6.41 5.83 -21.17
N ASN A 68 5.95 6.78 -20.34
CA ASN A 68 5.61 8.13 -20.82
C ASN A 68 6.83 8.87 -21.36
N ARG A 69 7.99 8.74 -20.69
CA ARG A 69 9.24 9.33 -21.18
C ARG A 69 9.63 8.76 -22.55
N GLU A 70 9.55 7.44 -22.72
CA GLU A 70 9.84 6.78 -23.99
C GLU A 70 8.89 7.23 -25.10
N MET A 71 7.57 7.28 -24.81
CA MET A 71 6.57 7.77 -25.75
C MET A 71 6.87 9.20 -26.21
N VAL A 72 7.23 10.09 -25.28
CA VAL A 72 7.61 11.48 -25.61
C VAL A 72 8.86 11.53 -26.48
N MET A 73 9.86 10.68 -26.21
CA MET A 73 11.08 10.61 -27.04
C MET A 73 10.77 10.15 -28.46
N VAL A 74 9.95 9.10 -28.62
CA VAL A 74 9.50 8.63 -29.93
C VAL A 74 8.74 9.71 -30.69
N ARG A 75 7.80 10.39 -30.01
CA ARG A 75 7.03 11.49 -30.62
C ARG A 75 7.93 12.65 -31.04
N ARG A 76 8.91 13.02 -30.24
CA ARG A 76 9.88 14.08 -30.57
C ARG A 76 10.73 13.69 -31.78
N ALA A 77 11.19 12.44 -31.85
CA ALA A 77 11.97 11.96 -32.99
C ALA A 77 11.15 11.99 -34.29
N ALA A 78 9.89 11.51 -34.24
CA ALA A 78 8.98 11.57 -35.39
C ALA A 78 8.70 13.01 -35.83
N LEU A 79 8.46 13.92 -34.87
CA LEU A 79 8.25 15.34 -35.16
C LEU A 79 9.49 15.97 -35.81
N GLN A 80 10.69 15.66 -35.32
CA GLN A 80 11.92 16.17 -35.90
C GLN A 80 12.13 15.69 -37.34
N GLN A 81 11.77 14.45 -37.65
CA GLN A 81 11.82 13.93 -39.03
C GLN A 81 10.86 14.68 -39.95
N LEU A 82 9.62 14.90 -39.53
CA LEU A 82 8.62 15.67 -40.28
C LEU A 82 9.09 17.11 -40.53
N LEU A 83 9.53 17.80 -39.48
CA LEU A 83 10.04 19.18 -39.60
C LEU A 83 11.27 19.27 -40.51
N SER A 84 12.13 18.25 -40.51
CA SER A 84 13.30 18.21 -41.39
C SER A 84 12.90 18.08 -42.86
N LEU A 85 11.88 17.25 -43.14
CA LEU A 85 11.32 17.09 -44.48
C LEU A 85 10.68 18.40 -44.95
N ASP A 86 9.81 19.00 -44.13
CA ASP A 86 9.14 20.27 -44.43
C ASP A 86 10.17 21.39 -44.67
N TYR A 87 11.21 21.46 -43.84
CA TYR A 87 12.29 22.43 -44.01
C TYR A 87 13.02 22.25 -45.34
N GLN A 88 13.32 21.00 -45.73
CA GLN A 88 13.97 20.72 -47.01
C GLN A 88 13.10 21.13 -48.19
N GLN A 89 11.80 20.82 -48.14
CA GLN A 89 10.84 21.20 -49.17
C GLN A 89 10.75 22.73 -49.30
N HIS A 90 10.50 23.44 -48.20
CA HIS A 90 10.42 24.89 -48.23
C HIS A 90 11.72 25.55 -48.67
N ARG A 91 12.88 24.99 -48.29
CA ARG A 91 14.16 25.51 -48.74
C ARG A 91 14.31 25.37 -50.25
N HIS A 92 13.85 24.27 -50.83
CA HIS A 92 13.83 24.10 -52.28
C HIS A 92 12.92 25.13 -52.95
N ASP A 93 11.69 25.29 -52.45
CA ASP A 93 10.72 26.24 -53.01
C ASP A 93 11.22 27.69 -52.96
N LEU A 94 11.81 28.10 -51.83
CA LEU A 94 12.40 29.44 -51.67
C LEU A 94 13.55 29.67 -52.65
N ASN A 95 14.43 28.67 -52.80
CA ASN A 95 15.54 28.74 -53.74
C ASN A 95 15.04 28.89 -55.19
N CYS A 96 13.96 28.20 -55.57
CA CYS A 96 13.31 28.36 -56.87
C CYS A 96 12.75 29.78 -57.07
N MET A 97 12.31 30.44 -55.99
CA MET A 97 11.88 31.84 -55.99
C MET A 97 13.05 32.86 -55.91
N GLY A 98 14.30 32.40 -55.80
CA GLY A 98 15.46 33.26 -55.61
C GLY A 98 15.58 33.86 -54.21
N THR A 99 14.85 33.33 -53.23
CA THR A 99 14.88 33.76 -51.82
C THR A 99 15.44 32.65 -50.94
N THR A 100 15.80 32.94 -49.68
CA THR A 100 16.36 31.94 -48.76
C THR A 100 15.87 32.17 -47.33
N PHE A 101 15.96 31.14 -46.49
CA PHE A 101 15.69 31.29 -45.07
C PHE A 101 16.71 32.21 -44.38
N TYR A 102 16.21 33.05 -43.49
CA TYR A 102 17.07 33.79 -42.58
C TYR A 102 17.75 32.83 -41.59
N VAL A 103 19.08 32.89 -41.52
CA VAL A 103 19.88 32.15 -40.55
C VAL A 103 20.68 33.16 -39.74
N GLN A 104 20.34 33.30 -38.47
CA GLN A 104 21.13 34.12 -37.55
C GLN A 104 22.51 33.47 -37.37
N ARG A 105 23.58 34.18 -37.75
CA ARG A 105 24.94 33.75 -37.43
C ARG A 105 25.22 34.09 -35.97
N LEU A 106 25.70 33.10 -35.21
CA LEU A 106 26.24 33.27 -33.87
C LEU A 106 27.60 33.98 -33.92
#